data_AF-A0A938LKA9-F1
#
_entry.id   AF-A0A938LKA9-F1
#
_cell.length_a   1.000
_cell.length_b   1.000
_cell.length_c   1.000
_cell.angle_alpha   90.00
_cell.angle_beta   90.00
_cell.angle_gamma   90.00
#
_symmetry.space_group_name_H-M   'P 1'
#
loop_
_entity.id
_entity.type
_entity.pdbx_description
1 polymer ?
#
loop_
_entity_poly.entity_id
_entity_poly.type
_entity_poly.pdbx_seq_one_letter_code
_entity_poly.pdbx_strand_id
1 'polypeptide(L)'
;MQWLTAILTAILQALLPALFQASRDTAEESARQPALRDRLRRRVKETWRTASRILICAAAALLVAGCGVRTVYVPDGTPVRLRETVRAAKVWILDAQGQPVKAEMDLPEGWYCLPDPGPDDLPAVGGQAGR
;
A
#
# COMPACT_ATOMS: atom_id res chain seq x y z
N MET A 1 -10.74 -5.60 -6.83
CA MET A 1 -9.37 -6.13 -6.63
C MET A 1 -9.17 -7.50 -7.29
N GLN A 2 -10.03 -8.50 -7.07
CA GLN A 2 -9.89 -9.86 -7.63
C GLN A 2 -9.96 -9.97 -9.17
N TRP A 3 -10.70 -9.09 -9.83
CA TRP A 3 -10.79 -9.10 -11.31
C TRP A 3 -9.51 -8.61 -12.00
N LEU A 4 -8.80 -7.66 -11.37
CA LEU A 4 -7.53 -7.11 -11.82
C LEU A 4 -6.43 -8.16 -11.72
N THR A 5 -6.42 -8.92 -10.63
CA THR A 5 -5.50 -10.05 -10.47
C THR A 5 -5.80 -11.15 -11.48
N ALA A 6 -7.07 -11.44 -11.76
CA ALA A 6 -7.46 -12.44 -12.76
C ALA A 6 -7.01 -12.05 -14.20
N ILE A 7 -7.22 -10.80 -14.59
CA ILE A 7 -6.79 -10.27 -15.89
C ILE A 7 -5.26 -10.29 -15.99
N LEU A 8 -4.56 -9.84 -14.94
CA LEU A 8 -3.10 -9.85 -14.90
C LEU A 8 -2.54 -11.27 -14.99
N THR A 9 -3.13 -12.24 -14.28
CA THR A 9 -2.72 -13.65 -14.36
C THR A 9 -3.00 -14.27 -15.72
N ALA A 10 -4.12 -13.93 -16.36
CA ALA A 10 -4.45 -14.42 -17.70
C ALA A 10 -3.47 -13.87 -18.75
N ILE A 11 -3.13 -12.58 -18.67
CA ILE A 11 -2.12 -11.95 -19.52
C ILE A 11 -0.74 -12.59 -19.30
N LEU A 12 -0.36 -12.82 -18.05
CA LEU A 12 0.92 -13.46 -17.72
C LEU A 12 0.97 -14.91 -18.22
N GLN A 13 -0.10 -15.69 -18.05
CA GLN A 13 -0.20 -17.07 -18.55
C GLN A 13 -0.19 -17.15 -20.08
N ALA A 14 -0.69 -16.13 -20.78
CA ALA A 14 -0.64 -16.04 -22.23
C ALA A 14 0.75 -15.61 -22.74
N LEU A 15 1.44 -14.73 -22.01
CA LEU A 15 2.77 -14.20 -22.39
C LEU A 15 3.92 -15.14 -22.02
N LEU A 16 3.78 -15.91 -20.94
CA LEU A 16 4.78 -16.89 -20.50
C LEU A 16 5.17 -17.91 -21.59
N PRO A 17 4.25 -18.63 -22.26
CA PRO A 17 4.62 -19.60 -23.30
C PRO A 17 5.26 -18.93 -24.52
N ALA A 18 4.84 -17.71 -24.88
CA ALA A 18 5.45 -16.95 -25.97
C ALA A 18 6.90 -16.53 -25.63
N LEU A 19 7.16 -16.12 -24.39
CA LEU A 19 8.51 -15.83 -23.88
C LEU A 19 9.38 -17.10 -23.81
N PHE A 20 8.82 -18.22 -23.35
CA PHE A 20 9.51 -19.50 -23.32
C PHE A 20 9.83 -20.03 -24.72
N GLN A 21 8.94 -19.86 -25.72
CA GLN A 21 9.22 -20.21 -27.11
C GLN A 21 10.28 -19.29 -27.75
N ALA A 22 10.18 -17.97 -27.52
CA ALA A 22 11.20 -17.02 -27.99
C ALA A 22 12.60 -17.34 -27.41
N SER A 23 12.68 -17.84 -26.17
CA SER A 23 13.94 -18.28 -25.58
C SER A 23 14.47 -19.62 -26.13
N ARG A 24 13.60 -20.46 -26.69
CA ARG A 24 13.97 -21.76 -27.26
C ARG A 24 14.50 -21.64 -28.70
N ASP A 25 13.95 -20.73 -29.50
CA ASP A 25 14.42 -20.51 -30.89
C ASP A 25 15.82 -19.89 -30.97
N THR A 26 16.35 -19.34 -29.87
CA THR A 26 17.74 -18.85 -29.80
C THR A 26 18.72 -19.91 -29.25
N ALA A 27 18.23 -21.12 -28.95
CA ALA A 27 19.03 -22.23 -28.43
C ALA A 27 19.23 -23.32 -29.49
N GLU A 28 19.65 -22.94 -30.69
CA GLU A 28 20.34 -23.88 -31.57
C GLU A 28 21.75 -24.08 -31.02
N GLU A 29 22.06 -25.31 -30.63
CA GLU A 29 23.29 -25.72 -29.93
C GLU A 29 24.51 -25.60 -30.87
N SER A 30 24.94 -24.37 -31.14
CA SER A 30 26.20 -24.08 -31.82
C SER A 30 27.34 -24.64 -30.96
N ALA A 31 28.13 -25.52 -31.58
CA ALA A 31 29.20 -26.34 -31.00
C ALA A 31 29.86 -25.77 -29.72
N ARG A 32 30.03 -26.61 -28.70
CA ARG A 32 30.65 -26.31 -27.39
C ARG A 32 31.86 -25.38 -27.52
N GLN A 33 31.65 -24.08 -27.33
CA GLN A 33 32.70 -23.09 -27.15
C GLN A 33 32.74 -22.68 -25.67
N PRO A 34 33.50 -23.41 -24.81
CA PRO A 34 33.54 -23.16 -23.36
C PRO A 34 34.04 -21.76 -23.03
N ALA A 35 34.94 -21.19 -23.84
CA ALA A 35 35.50 -19.86 -23.63
C ALA A 35 34.47 -18.72 -23.77
N LEU A 36 33.50 -18.85 -24.68
CA LEU A 36 32.42 -17.86 -24.85
C LEU A 36 31.39 -17.98 -23.73
N ARG A 37 31.08 -19.21 -23.31
CA ARG A 37 30.20 -19.48 -22.17
C ARG A 37 30.75 -18.88 -20.87
N ASP A 38 32.06 -19.00 -20.63
CA ASP A 38 32.68 -18.46 -19.40
C ASP A 38 32.76 -16.93 -19.39
N ARG A 39 32.97 -16.30 -20.55
CA ARG A 39 32.89 -14.84 -20.70
C ARG A 39 31.47 -14.31 -20.49
N LEU A 40 30.47 -14.99 -21.04
CA LEU A 40 29.06 -14.67 -20.81
C LEU A 40 28.68 -14.86 -19.34
N ARG A 41 29.12 -15.95 -18.70
CA ARG A 41 28.87 -16.19 -17.28
C ARG A 41 29.46 -15.11 -16.38
N ARG A 42 30.67 -14.64 -16.67
CA ARG A 42 31.29 -13.52 -15.95
C ARG A 42 30.49 -12.24 -16.11
N ARG A 43 30.14 -11.86 -17.34
CA ARG A 43 29.33 -10.65 -17.60
C ARG A 43 27.96 -10.74 -16.94
N VAL A 44 27.25 -11.85 -17.11
CA VAL A 44 25.92 -12.06 -16.51
C VAL A 44 25.99 -11.94 -14.99
N LYS A 45 27.01 -12.50 -14.34
CA LYS A 45 27.17 -12.44 -12.88
C LYS A 45 27.44 -11.01 -12.38
N GLU A 46 28.20 -10.22 -13.14
CA GLU A 46 28.44 -8.80 -12.84
C GLU A 46 27.18 -7.96 -13.07
N THR A 47 26.49 -8.14 -14.21
CA THR A 47 25.25 -7.42 -14.52
C THR A 47 24.15 -7.77 -13.53
N TRP A 48 24.01 -9.03 -13.11
CA TRP A 48 23.05 -9.45 -12.09
C TRP A 48 23.35 -8.87 -10.71
N ARG A 49 24.61 -8.77 -10.32
CA ARG A 49 24.98 -8.12 -9.05
C ARG A 49 24.60 -6.64 -9.06
N THR A 50 24.90 -5.93 -10.15
CA THR A 50 24.54 -4.51 -10.28
C THR A 50 23.04 -4.31 -10.35
N ALA A 51 22.33 -5.12 -11.13
CA ALA A 51 20.87 -5.10 -11.22
C ALA A 51 20.19 -5.41 -9.88
N SER A 52 20.69 -6.41 -9.14
CA SER A 52 20.15 -6.75 -7.81
C SER A 52 20.33 -5.61 -6.80
N ARG A 53 21.48 -4.92 -6.84
CA ARG A 53 21.73 -3.75 -5.98
C ARG A 53 20.81 -2.59 -6.31
N ILE A 54 20.62 -2.30 -7.60
CA ILE A 54 19.70 -1.25 -8.05
C ILE A 54 18.27 -1.59 -7.62
N LEU A 55 17.84 -2.85 -7.80
CA LEU A 55 16.51 -3.30 -7.43
C LEU A 55 16.28 -3.19 -5.91
N ILE A 56 17.25 -3.60 -5.10
CA ILE A 56 17.19 -3.49 -3.64
C ILE A 56 17.15 -2.02 -3.19
N CYS A 57 17.99 -1.15 -3.77
CA CYS A 57 17.98 0.27 -3.47
C CYS A 57 16.66 0.94 -3.88
N ALA A 58 16.10 0.58 -5.05
CA ALA A 58 14.82 1.09 -5.51
C ALA A 58 13.66 0.64 -4.61
N ALA A 59 13.65 -0.63 -4.19
CA ALA A 59 12.68 -1.15 -3.25
C ALA A 59 12.78 -0.48 -1.86
N ALA A 60 14.00 -0.25 -1.37
CA ALA A 60 14.24 0.47 -0.12
C ALA A 60 13.76 1.93 -0.21
N ALA A 61 14.02 2.63 -1.32
CA ALA A 61 13.53 3.99 -1.55
C ALA A 61 11.99 4.03 -1.58
N LEU A 62 11.35 3.02 -2.18
CA LEU A 62 9.89 2.90 -2.19
C LEU A 62 9.30 2.68 -0.78
N LEU A 63 10.02 1.93 0.07
CA LEU A 63 9.61 1.68 1.47
C LEU A 63 9.78 2.91 2.37
N VAL A 64 10.79 3.76 2.10
CA VAL A 64 11.03 5.01 2.85
C VAL A 64 10.12 6.14 2.38
N ALA A 65 9.69 6.12 1.12
CA ALA A 65 8.58 6.94 0.64
C ALA A 65 7.24 6.42 1.19
N GLY A 66 7.09 6.47 2.52
CA GLY A 66 5.85 6.10 3.19
C GLY A 66 4.68 6.90 2.64
N CYS A 67 3.53 6.26 2.49
CA CYS A 67 2.27 6.93 2.16
C CYS A 67 1.95 7.93 3.29
N GLY A 68 2.33 9.19 3.10
CA GLY A 68 2.14 10.25 4.09
C GLY A 68 0.65 10.52 4.29
N VAL A 69 0.10 10.05 5.40
CA VAL A 69 -1.23 10.44 5.86
C VAL A 69 -1.11 11.79 6.56
N ARG A 70 -1.73 12.84 6.00
CA ARG A 70 -1.76 14.17 6.61
C ARG A 70 -2.95 14.24 7.57
N THR A 71 -2.67 14.37 8.87
CA THR A 71 -3.70 14.64 9.88
C THR A 71 -3.83 16.14 10.07
N VAL A 72 -5.05 16.67 9.98
CA VAL A 72 -5.37 18.06 10.27
C VAL A 72 -6.39 18.08 11.40
N TYR A 73 -6.09 18.81 12.47
CA TYR A 73 -7.03 19.04 13.55
C TYR A 73 -8.08 20.06 13.10
N VAL A 74 -9.35 19.75 13.30
CA VAL A 74 -10.47 20.64 13.02
C VAL A 74 -11.10 21.01 14.37
N PRO A 75 -11.25 22.30 14.69
CA PRO A 75 -11.92 22.73 15.92
C PRO A 75 -13.35 22.18 16.03
N ASP A 76 -13.78 21.90 17.25
CA ASP A 76 -15.14 21.45 17.54
C ASP A 76 -16.18 22.47 17.02
N GLY A 77 -17.35 21.98 16.62
CA GLY A 77 -18.40 22.79 15.98
C GLY A 77 -18.10 23.23 14.55
N THR A 78 -16.89 23.04 14.01
CA THR A 78 -16.57 23.39 12.61
C THR A 78 -17.05 22.28 11.66
N PRO A 79 -17.84 22.60 10.61
CA PRO A 79 -18.31 21.59 9.68
C PRO A 79 -17.16 21.05 8.80
N VAL A 80 -17.07 19.73 8.71
CA VAL A 80 -16.12 19.00 7.85
C VAL A 80 -16.89 18.30 6.74
N ARG A 81 -16.37 18.37 5.51
CA ARG A 81 -16.93 17.62 4.38
C ARG A 81 -16.08 16.40 4.06
N LEU A 82 -16.68 15.23 4.08
CA LEU A 82 -16.08 14.02 3.52
C LEU A 82 -16.21 14.06 2.00
N ARG A 83 -15.08 14.04 1.30
CA ARG A 83 -15.00 14.08 -0.17
C ARG A 83 -15.55 12.81 -0.81
N GLU A 84 -15.42 11.68 -0.12
CA GLU A 84 -15.81 10.36 -0.55
C GLU A 84 -16.28 9.56 0.66
N THR A 85 -16.97 8.45 0.41
CA THR A 85 -17.41 7.54 1.47
C THR A 85 -16.19 6.89 2.14
N VAL A 86 -16.00 7.13 3.43
CA VAL A 86 -14.93 6.49 4.21
C VAL A 86 -15.45 5.12 4.67
N ARG A 87 -14.90 4.06 4.10
CA ARG A 87 -15.31 2.69 4.41
C ARG A 87 -14.63 2.17 5.67
N ALA A 88 -15.34 1.33 6.43
CA ALA A 88 -14.87 0.73 7.68
C ALA A 88 -14.23 1.76 8.62
N ALA A 89 -14.87 2.93 8.75
CA ALA A 89 -14.45 3.95 9.67
C ALA A 89 -14.63 3.46 11.11
N LYS A 90 -13.56 3.54 11.90
CA LYS A 90 -13.59 3.23 13.32
C LYS A 90 -14.21 4.40 14.06
N VAL A 91 -15.37 4.18 14.65
CA VAL A 91 -16.15 5.20 15.33
C VAL A 91 -16.51 4.76 16.74
N TRP A 92 -16.77 5.74 17.59
CA TRP A 92 -17.35 5.54 18.90
C TRP A 92 -18.83 5.91 18.82
N ILE A 93 -19.70 4.97 19.17
CA ILE A 93 -21.16 5.17 19.19
C ILE A 93 -21.62 5.10 20.63
N LEU A 94 -22.56 5.95 21.02
CA LEU A 94 -23.19 5.83 22.33
C LEU A 94 -24.25 4.72 22.30
N ASP A 95 -24.19 3.81 23.28
CA ASP A 95 -25.24 2.81 23.48
C ASP A 95 -26.50 3.42 24.11
N ALA A 96 -27.53 2.58 24.37
CA ALA A 96 -28.78 3.02 24.98
C ALA A 96 -28.61 3.59 26.40
N GLN A 97 -27.46 3.36 27.02
CA GLN A 97 -27.08 3.82 28.36
C GLN A 97 -26.11 5.01 28.30
N GLY A 98 -25.84 5.54 27.10
CA GLY A 98 -24.95 6.67 26.87
C GLY A 98 -23.45 6.33 27.02
N GLN A 99 -23.07 5.04 27.02
CA GLN A 99 -21.67 4.64 27.09
C GLN A 99 -21.04 4.52 25.69
N PRO A 100 -19.79 4.96 25.50
CA PRO A 100 -19.11 4.87 24.22
C PRO A 100 -18.68 3.43 23.91
N VAL A 101 -19.23 2.87 22.84
CA VAL A 101 -18.94 1.54 22.32
C VAL A 101 -18.17 1.65 21.00
N LYS A 102 -17.13 0.83 20.84
CA LYS A 102 -16.34 0.75 19.60
C LYS A 102 -17.16 0.09 18.51
N ALA A 103 -17.21 0.72 17.33
CA ALA A 103 -17.86 0.16 16.15
C ALA A 103 -17.06 0.49 14.88
N GLU A 104 -17.35 -0.27 13.83
CA GLU A 104 -16.94 0.04 12.46
C GLU A 104 -18.19 0.24 11.60
N MET A 105 -18.22 1.31 10.82
CA MET A 105 -19.28 1.58 9.85
C MET A 105 -18.75 2.35 8.64
N ASP A 106 -19.52 2.38 7.55
CA ASP A 106 -19.22 3.22 6.40
C ASP A 106 -19.81 4.62 6.62
N LEU A 107 -18.97 5.66 6.50
CA LEU A 107 -19.39 7.06 6.59
C LEU A 107 -19.59 7.61 5.18
N PRO A 108 -20.83 7.92 4.75
CA PRO A 108 -21.07 8.42 3.41
C PRO A 108 -20.43 9.80 3.18
N GLU A 109 -20.25 10.15 1.91
CA GLU A 109 -19.87 11.52 1.56
C GLU A 109 -20.92 12.53 2.04
N GLY A 110 -20.47 13.71 2.47
CA GLY A 110 -21.38 14.70 3.03
C GLY A 110 -20.74 15.62 4.04
N TRP A 111 -21.58 16.47 4.64
CA TRP A 111 -21.21 17.39 5.69
C TRP A 111 -21.46 16.76 7.06
N TYR A 112 -20.47 16.87 7.94
CA TYR A 112 -20.50 16.38 9.31
C TYR A 112 -20.00 17.48 10.25
N CYS A 113 -20.59 17.57 11.43
CA CYS A 113 -20.13 18.45 12.50
C CYS A 113 -20.01 17.63 13.78
N LEU A 114 -18.91 17.81 14.51
CA LEU A 114 -18.86 17.39 15.90
C LEU A 114 -19.77 18.35 16.69
N PRO A 115 -20.64 17.83 17.57
CA PRO A 115 -21.33 18.69 18.52
C PRO A 115 -20.30 19.45 19.35
N ASP A 116 -20.53 20.73 19.57
CA ASP A 116 -19.73 21.54 20.48
C ASP A 116 -19.94 20.97 21.90
N PRO A 117 -18.91 20.37 22.54
CA PRO A 117 -19.04 19.95 23.92
C PRO A 117 -19.23 21.23 24.72
N GLY A 118 -20.47 21.52 25.11
CA GLY A 118 -20.77 22.65 25.99
C GLY A 118 -19.90 22.58 27.26
N PRO A 119 -19.88 23.64 28.07
CA PRO A 119 -19.00 23.73 29.25
C PRO A 119 -19.16 22.56 30.25
N ASP A 120 -20.27 21.82 30.17
CA ASP A 120 -20.63 20.73 31.09
C ASP A 120 -20.29 19.32 30.57
N ASP A 121 -19.86 19.15 29.30
CA ASP A 121 -19.74 17.86 28.61
C ASP A 121 -18.29 17.37 28.38
N LEU A 122 -17.27 18.04 28.94
CA LEU A 122 -15.88 17.60 28.82
C LEU A 122 -15.61 16.39 29.73
N PRO A 123 -15.31 15.18 29.21
CA PRO A 123 -14.81 14.10 30.04
C PRO A 123 -13.42 14.52 30.58
N ALA A 124 -13.21 14.34 31.88
CA ALA A 124 -11.93 14.63 32.53
C ALA A 124 -10.78 13.93 31.79
N VAL A 125 -10.03 14.68 30.97
CA VAL A 125 -8.87 14.17 30.26
C VAL A 125 -7.77 13.91 31.30
N GLY A 126 -7.73 12.67 31.77
CA GLY A 126 -6.60 12.12 32.50
C GLY A 126 -5.38 12.08 31.58
N GLY A 127 -4.58 13.12 31.63
CA GLY A 127 -3.28 13.21 30.96
C GLY A 127 -2.22 13.65 31.95
N GLN A 128 -1.54 12.68 32.56
CA GLN A 128 -0.26 12.91 33.24
C GLN A 128 0.73 13.50 32.24
N ALA A 129 1.12 14.75 32.44
CA ALA A 129 2.34 15.31 31.89
C ALA A 129 3.51 14.84 32.77
N GLY A 130 4.16 13.75 32.36
CA GLY A 130 5.48 13.37 32.87
C GLY A 130 6.51 14.42 32.43
N ARG A 131 7.11 15.08 33.42
CA ARG A 131 8.31 15.91 33.33
C ARG A 131 9.56 15.04 33.14
#